data_AF-A0A937FXH9-F1
#
_entry.id   AF-A0A937FXH9-F1
#
_cell.length_a   1.000
_cell.length_b   1.000
_cell.length_c   1.000
_cell.angle_alpha   90.00
_cell.angle_beta   90.00
_cell.angle_gamma   90.00
#
_symmetry.space_group_name_H-M   'P 1'
#
loop_
_entity.id
_entity.type
_entity.pdbx_description
1 polymer ?
#
loop_
_entity_poly.entity_id
_entity_poly.type
_entity_poly.pdbx_seq_one_letter_code
_entity_poly.pdbx_strand_id
1 'polypeptide(L)'
;MKFIIQTILIAVLCYITGQYLPFWSLTAVAFVVAVLFKLKPTASFMAGFLAVFALWSFLAYGIDEETSSRLTNRVAQVFMGIPNTTLILITGFIGGLIGGFGAASGALFIDLTQKKRVQKYYS
;
A
#
# COMPACT_ATOMS: atom_id res chain seq x y z
N MET A 1 -0.18 15.21 -11.70
CA MET A 1 1.15 14.60 -11.94
C MET A 1 1.78 14.03 -10.67
N LYS A 2 1.98 14.84 -9.61
CA LYS A 2 2.61 14.38 -8.36
C LYS A 2 1.97 13.12 -7.74
N PHE A 3 0.64 13.01 -7.78
CA PHE A 3 -0.09 11.82 -7.32
C PHE A 3 0.31 10.54 -8.06
N ILE A 4 0.29 10.58 -9.40
CA ILE A 4 0.63 9.41 -10.24
C ILE A 4 2.08 8.99 -10.01
N ILE A 5 3.00 9.97 -9.93
CA ILE A 5 4.41 9.70 -9.65
C ILE A 5 4.58 9.07 -8.27
N GLN A 6 3.89 9.59 -7.25
CA GLN A 6 3.91 9.02 -5.90
C GLN A 6 3.38 7.58 -5.89
N THR A 7 2.25 7.30 -6.55
CA THR A 7 1.68 5.95 -6.65
C THR A 7 2.64 4.97 -7.31
N ILE A 8 3.21 5.34 -8.46
CA ILE A 8 4.18 4.49 -9.18
C ILE A 8 5.42 4.24 -8.32
N LEU A 9 5.93 5.28 -7.65
CA LEU A 9 7.13 5.19 -6.83
C LEU A 9 6.91 4.32 -5.59
N ILE A 10 5.73 4.42 -4.94
CA ILE A 10 5.34 3.50 -3.86
C ILE A 10 5.28 2.07 -4.40
N ALA A 11 4.63 1.83 -5.54
CA ALA A 11 4.50 0.48 -6.11
C ALA A 11 5.87 -0.14 -6.40
N VAL A 12 6.77 0.58 -7.07
CA VAL A 12 8.12 0.07 -7.40
C VAL A 12 8.94 -0.21 -6.15
N LEU A 13 8.98 0.72 -5.19
CA LEU A 13 9.74 0.51 -3.96
C LEU A 13 9.15 -0.61 -3.10
N CYS A 14 7.82 -0.69 -2.98
CA CYS A 14 7.15 -1.77 -2.28
C CYS A 14 7.42 -3.13 -2.92
N TYR A 15 7.51 -3.21 -4.26
CA TYR A 15 7.86 -4.44 -4.96
C TYR A 15 9.27 -4.90 -4.60
N ILE A 16 10.26 -4.00 -4.71
CA ILE A 16 11.65 -4.32 -4.39
C ILE A 16 11.79 -4.70 -2.91
N THR A 17 11.23 -3.89 -2.02
CA THR A 17 11.33 -4.07 -0.57
C THR A 17 10.61 -5.35 -0.14
N GLY A 18 9.45 -5.65 -0.74
CA GLY A 18 8.66 -6.85 -0.43
C GLY A 18 9.34 -8.17 -0.79
N GLN A 19 10.34 -8.17 -1.66
CA GLN A 19 11.12 -9.37 -1.98
C GLN A 19 12.18 -9.71 -0.91
N TYR A 20 12.71 -8.70 -0.22
CA TYR A 20 13.81 -8.88 0.75
C TYR A 20 13.37 -8.71 2.20
N LEU A 21 12.32 -7.95 2.44
CA LEU A 21 11.84 -7.59 3.78
C LEU A 21 10.43 -8.13 4.05
N PRO A 22 10.08 -8.33 5.33
CA PRO A 22 8.72 -8.71 5.71
C PRO A 22 7.70 -7.65 5.30
N PHE A 23 6.43 -8.07 5.19
CA PHE A 23 5.33 -7.25 4.69
C PHE A 23 5.12 -5.92 5.43
N TRP A 24 5.53 -5.80 6.70
CA TRP A 24 5.48 -4.54 7.45
C TRP A 24 6.29 -3.40 6.82
N SER A 25 7.32 -3.74 6.03
CA SER A 25 8.17 -2.76 5.33
C SER A 25 7.41 -1.92 4.30
N LEU A 26 6.31 -2.45 3.75
CA LEU A 26 5.43 -1.75 2.80
C LEU A 26 4.87 -0.45 3.41
N THR A 27 4.46 -0.50 4.68
CA THR A 27 3.96 0.66 5.43
C THR A 27 5.04 1.72 5.58
N ALA A 28 6.27 1.31 5.89
CA ALA A 28 7.40 2.21 6.08
C ALA A 28 7.78 2.91 4.77
N VAL A 29 7.81 2.16 3.66
CA VAL A 29 8.05 2.71 2.32
C VAL A 29 6.97 3.73 1.95
N ALA A 30 5.69 3.37 2.11
CA ALA A 30 4.58 4.27 1.80
C ALA A 30 4.62 5.56 2.64
N PHE A 31 5.01 5.45 3.92
CA PHE A 31 5.22 6.60 4.80
C PHE A 31 6.32 7.52 4.30
N VAL A 32 7.52 6.98 4.02
CA VAL A 32 8.68 7.77 3.57
C VAL A 32 8.39 8.46 2.25
N VAL A 33 7.75 7.78 1.31
CA VAL A 33 7.41 8.36 0.00
C VAL A 33 6.38 9.48 0.14
N ALA A 34 5.36 9.31 0.99
CA ALA A 34 4.36 10.34 1.23
C ALA A 34 4.94 11.60 1.89
N VAL A 35 5.92 11.42 2.79
CA VAL A 35 6.69 12.51 3.41
C VAL A 35 7.42 13.35 2.35
N LEU A 36 8.00 12.73 1.32
CA LEU A 36 8.76 13.43 0.27
C LEU A 36 7.87 14.26 -0.67
N PHE A 37 6.68 13.75 -1.01
CA PHE A 37 5.81 14.38 -2.00
C PHE A 37 4.88 15.46 -1.44
N LYS A 38 4.62 15.46 -0.12
CA LYS A 38 3.82 16.47 0.59
C LYS A 38 2.44 16.71 -0.03
N LEU A 39 1.77 15.62 -0.41
CA LEU A 39 0.39 15.68 -0.90
C LEU A 39 -0.60 15.80 0.27
N LYS A 40 -1.82 16.25 -0.05
CA LYS A 40 -2.94 16.24 0.91
C LYS A 40 -3.11 14.83 1.49
N PRO A 41 -3.42 14.68 2.80
CA PRO A 41 -3.52 13.36 3.44
C PRO A 41 -4.45 12.38 2.72
N THR A 42 -5.61 12.84 2.25
CA THR A 42 -6.57 12.02 1.49
C THR A 42 -6.03 11.57 0.14
N ALA A 43 -5.28 12.43 -0.55
CA ALA A 43 -4.64 12.07 -1.82
C ALA A 43 -3.47 11.11 -1.59
N SER A 44 -2.67 11.30 -0.54
CA SER A 44 -1.61 10.35 -0.19
C SER A 44 -2.16 8.98 0.20
N PHE A 45 -3.27 8.92 0.94
CA PHE A 45 -3.97 7.68 1.25
C PHE A 45 -4.36 6.93 -0.03
N MET A 46 -5.03 7.62 -0.96
CA MET A 46 -5.48 6.99 -2.21
C MET A 46 -4.31 6.51 -3.08
N ALA A 47 -3.19 7.26 -3.07
CA ALA A 47 -1.97 6.87 -3.80
C ALA A 47 -1.35 5.59 -3.21
N GLY A 48 -1.18 5.54 -1.89
CA GLY A 48 -0.65 4.36 -1.20
C GLY A 48 -1.58 3.14 -1.32
N PHE A 49 -2.89 3.37 -1.20
CA PHE A 49 -3.90 2.33 -1.35
C PHE A 49 -3.85 1.71 -2.73
N LEU A 50 -3.98 2.51 -3.80
CA LEU A 50 -3.98 2.00 -5.17
C LEU A 50 -2.67 1.33 -5.55
N ALA A 51 -1.54 1.87 -5.09
CA ALA A 51 -0.22 1.29 -5.35
C ALA A 51 -0.10 -0.13 -4.77
N VAL A 52 -0.36 -0.29 -3.46
CA VAL A 52 -0.18 -1.57 -2.79
C VAL A 52 -1.31 -2.55 -3.13
N PHE A 53 -2.54 -2.07 -3.30
CA PHE A 53 -3.67 -2.89 -3.75
C PHE A 53 -3.39 -3.55 -5.10
N ALA A 54 -2.95 -2.76 -6.09
CA ALA A 54 -2.64 -3.29 -7.42
C ALA A 54 -1.49 -4.28 -7.36
N LEU A 55 -0.43 -3.94 -6.62
CA LEU A 55 0.76 -4.78 -6.48
C LEU A 55 0.44 -6.13 -5.83
N TRP A 56 -0.25 -6.13 -4.69
CA TRP A 56 -0.61 -7.38 -3.99
C TRP A 56 -1.64 -8.20 -4.76
N SER A 57 -2.62 -7.57 -5.40
CA SER A 57 -3.59 -8.29 -6.24
C SER A 57 -2.88 -8.98 -7.41
N PHE A 58 -1.94 -8.29 -8.05
CA PHE A 58 -1.17 -8.84 -9.16
C PHE A 58 -0.26 -10.00 -8.73
N LEU A 59 0.44 -9.86 -7.59
CA LEU A 59 1.26 -10.94 -7.03
C LEU A 59 0.42 -12.16 -6.64
N ALA A 60 -0.72 -11.94 -5.96
CA ALA A 60 -1.60 -13.03 -5.55
C ALA A 60 -2.20 -13.76 -6.76
N TYR A 61 -2.54 -13.03 -7.83
CA TYR A 61 -2.97 -13.63 -9.09
C TYR A 61 -1.86 -14.47 -9.75
N GLY A 62 -0.63 -13.96 -9.81
CA GLY A 62 0.51 -14.70 -10.35
C GLY A 62 0.79 -16.01 -9.60
N ILE A 63 0.69 -15.98 -8.28
CA ILE A 63 0.86 -17.19 -7.43
C ILE A 63 -0.28 -18.20 -7.69
N ASP A 64 -1.52 -17.75 -7.90
CA ASP A 64 -2.66 -18.63 -8.17
C ASP A 64 -2.51 -19.39 -9.51
N GLU A 65 -2.06 -18.69 -10.55
CA GLU A 65 -1.78 -19.24 -11.89
C GLU A 65 -0.63 -20.27 -11.84
N GLU A 66 0.52 -19.92 -11.26
CA GLU A 66 1.69 -20.80 -11.19
C GLU A 66 1.39 -22.10 -10.41
N THR A 67 0.49 -22.02 -9.43
CA THR A 67 0.22 -23.16 -8.55
C THR A 67 -0.87 -24.09 -9.09
N SER A 68 -1.42 -23.84 -10.29
CA SER A 68 -2.55 -24.61 -10.83
C SER A 68 -3.69 -24.77 -9.80
N SER A 69 -3.93 -23.71 -9.02
CA SER A 69 -4.95 -23.64 -7.96
C SER A 69 -4.80 -24.65 -6.80
N ARG A 70 -3.72 -25.44 -6.69
CA ARG A 70 -3.66 -26.53 -5.68
C ARG A 70 -3.46 -26.06 -4.24
N LEU A 71 -2.62 -25.05 -4.00
CA LEU A 71 -2.48 -24.42 -2.69
C LEU A 71 -3.68 -23.53 -2.37
N THR A 72 -4.14 -22.73 -3.35
CA THR A 72 -5.31 -21.88 -3.19
C THR A 72 -6.56 -22.68 -2.88
N ASN A 73 -6.78 -23.85 -3.49
CA ASN A 73 -7.88 -24.76 -3.16
C ASN A 73 -7.81 -25.30 -1.73
N ARG A 74 -6.60 -25.58 -1.19
CA ARG A 74 -6.47 -26.00 0.21
C ARG A 74 -6.76 -24.86 1.18
N VAL A 75 -6.30 -23.64 0.87
CA VAL A 75 -6.62 -22.45 1.66
C VAL A 75 -8.12 -22.15 1.57
N ALA A 76 -8.71 -22.20 0.37
CA ALA A 76 -10.14 -22.03 0.15
C ALA A 76 -10.95 -23.07 0.95
N GLN A 77 -10.53 -24.34 0.97
CA GLN A 77 -11.18 -25.39 1.78
C GLN A 77 -11.14 -25.08 3.28
N VAL A 78 -10.03 -24.52 3.80
CA VAL A 78 -9.95 -24.07 5.20
C VAL A 78 -10.87 -22.87 5.46
N PHE A 79 -11.05 -22.00 4.47
CA PHE A 79 -11.94 -20.84 4.52
C PHE A 79 -13.38 -21.12 4.05
N MET A 80 -13.86 -22.37 4.11
CA MET A 80 -15.23 -22.78 3.75
C MET A 80 -15.59 -22.71 2.25
N GLY A 81 -14.63 -22.88 1.35
CA GLY A 81 -14.86 -22.94 -0.10
C GLY A 81 -15.03 -21.59 -0.78
N ILE A 82 -14.50 -20.51 -0.20
CA ILE A 82 -14.50 -19.17 -0.83
C ILE A 82 -13.78 -19.23 -2.18
N PRO A 83 -14.35 -18.66 -3.25
CA PRO A 83 -13.72 -18.66 -4.57
C PRO A 83 -12.37 -17.91 -4.55
N ASN A 84 -11.38 -18.45 -5.25
CA ASN A 84 -10.00 -17.94 -5.28
C ASN A 84 -9.92 -16.44 -5.57
N THR A 85 -10.76 -15.94 -6.49
CA THR A 85 -10.84 -14.52 -6.84
C THR A 85 -11.17 -13.63 -5.65
N THR A 86 -12.05 -14.07 -4.75
CA THR A 86 -12.42 -13.32 -3.55
C THR A 86 -11.26 -13.28 -2.55
N LEU A 87 -10.49 -14.36 -2.44
CA LEU A 87 -9.31 -14.39 -1.56
C LEU A 87 -8.20 -13.46 -2.06
N ILE A 88 -7.99 -13.39 -3.38
CA ILE A 88 -7.06 -12.46 -4.02
C ILE A 88 -7.48 -11.01 -3.74
N LEU A 89 -8.77 -10.70 -3.91
CA LEU A 89 -9.32 -9.36 -3.63
C LEU A 89 -9.19 -8.97 -2.17
N ILE A 90 -9.48 -9.88 -1.23
CA ILE A 90 -9.33 -9.64 0.20
C ILE A 90 -7.87 -9.36 0.53
N THR A 91 -6.95 -10.18 -0.01
CA THR A 91 -5.51 -10.00 0.17
C THR A 91 -5.10 -8.61 -0.33
N GLY A 92 -5.38 -8.31 -1.60
CA GLY A 92 -5.13 -7.00 -2.20
C GLY A 92 -5.70 -5.84 -1.38
N PHE A 93 -6.93 -5.98 -0.88
CA PHE A 93 -7.61 -4.97 -0.07
C PHE A 93 -6.89 -4.71 1.27
N ILE A 94 -6.47 -5.77 1.96
CA ILE A 94 -5.69 -5.66 3.20
C ILE A 94 -4.35 -4.96 2.92
N GLY A 95 -3.64 -5.36 1.86
CA GLY A 95 -2.40 -4.70 1.45
C GLY A 95 -2.59 -3.23 1.11
N GLY A 96 -3.65 -2.92 0.35
CA GLY A 96 -4.05 -1.56 0.01
C GLY A 96 -4.30 -0.72 1.26
N LEU A 97 -5.03 -1.23 2.26
CA LEU A 97 -5.26 -0.51 3.52
C LEU A 97 -3.94 -0.22 4.25
N ILE A 98 -3.06 -1.21 4.36
CA ILE A 98 -1.75 -1.06 5.01
C ILE A 98 -0.93 0.05 4.32
N GLY A 99 -0.84 0.01 2.99
CA GLY A 99 -0.13 1.02 2.19
C GLY A 99 -0.78 2.40 2.26
N GLY A 100 -2.11 2.45 2.20
CA GLY A 100 -2.89 3.70 2.29
C GLY A 100 -2.72 4.38 3.63
N PHE A 101 -2.84 3.65 4.74
CA PHE A 101 -2.62 4.20 6.08
C PHE A 101 -1.17 4.63 6.29
N GLY A 102 -0.18 3.87 5.81
CA GLY A 102 1.22 4.27 5.85
C GLY A 102 1.46 5.63 5.15
N ALA A 103 0.93 5.79 3.94
CA ALA A 103 1.03 7.04 3.19
C ALA A 103 0.26 8.21 3.85
N ALA A 104 -0.93 7.94 4.42
CA ALA A 104 -1.71 8.95 5.13
C ALA A 104 -0.98 9.48 6.37
N SER A 105 -0.37 8.59 7.16
CA SER A 105 0.45 8.96 8.32
C SER A 105 1.64 9.83 7.93
N GLY A 106 2.32 9.51 6.82
CA GLY A 106 3.45 10.30 6.31
C GLY A 106 3.04 11.72 5.89
N ALA A 107 1.89 11.83 5.23
CA ALA A 107 1.34 13.12 4.82
C ALA A 107 0.88 13.98 6.02
N LEU A 108 0.18 13.38 6.99
CA LEU A 108 -0.23 14.06 8.22
C LEU A 108 0.98 14.56 9.03
N PHE A 109 2.05 13.77 9.09
CA PHE A 109 3.27 14.18 9.79
C PHE A 109 3.89 15.45 9.20
N ILE A 110 3.92 15.57 7.87
CA ILE A 110 4.41 16.79 7.19
C ILE A 110 3.47 17.98 7.40
N ASP A 111 2.16 17.76 7.33
CA ASP A 111 1.19 18.84 7.43
C ASP A 111 1.22 19.48 8.84
N LEU A 112 1.34 18.65 9.88
CA LEU A 112 1.51 19.10 11.26
C LEU A 112 2.79 19.90 11.47
N THR A 113 3.90 19.47 10.86
CA THR A 113 5.19 20.17 11.00
C THR A 113 5.22 21.48 10.21
N GLN A 114 4.53 21.59 9.08
CA GLN A 114 4.41 22.85 8.34
C GLN A 114 3.51 23.85 9.07
N LYS A 115 2.36 23.43 9.61
CA LYS A 115 1.45 24.31 10.35
C LYS A 115 2.12 24.97 11.56
N LYS A 116 2.93 24.21 12.31
CA LYS A 116 3.74 24.76 13.42
C LYS A 116 4.77 25.80 12.97
N ARG A 117 5.39 25.64 11.79
CA ARG A 117 6.38 26.62 11.31
C ARG A 117 5.75 27.96 10.93
N VAL A 118 4.58 27.93 10.27
CA VAL A 118 3.89 29.16 9.84
C VAL A 118 3.44 29.97 11.07
N GLN A 119 2.93 29.31 12.10
CA GLN A 119 2.43 29.97 13.30
C GLN A 119 3.53 30.69 14.11
N LYS A 120 4.77 30.20 14.06
CA LYS A 120 5.93 30.81 14.73
C LYS A 120 6.37 32.15 14.11
N TYR A 121 5.95 32.47 12.88
CA TYR A 121 6.30 33.74 12.22
C TYR A 121 5.32 34.88 12.54
N TYR A 122 4.20 34.57 13.18
CA TYR A 122 3.10 35.50 13.47
C TYR A 122 2.96 35.76 14.98
N SER A 123 3.93 35.29 15.77
CA SER A 123 4.04 35.43 17.23
C SER A 123 5.33 36.16 17.56
#